data_AF-A0A1G1WGZ4-F1
#
_entry.id   AF-A0A1G1WGZ4-F1
#
_cell.length_a   1.000
_cell.length_b   1.000
_cell.length_c   1.000
_cell.angle_alpha   90.00
_cell.angle_beta   90.00
_cell.angle_gamma   90.00
#
_symmetry.space_group_name_H-M   'P 1'
#
loop_
_entity.id
_entity.type
_entity.pdbx_description
1 polymer ?
#
loop_
_entity_poly.entity_id
_entity_poly.type
_entity_poly.pdbx_seq_one_letter_code
_entity_poly.pdbx_strand_id
1 'polypeptide(L)'
;MRKKLRSALAAALAFASISYIYPGFIFEDTSALIYAAVAFSFFCLFIKPLLKILSLPINLVTFGLFSFLANMAGLYLIALIIPGFEIAPFELHGIGILGLDIYR
;
A
#
# COMPACT_ATOMS: atom_id res chain seq x y z
N MET A 1 -9.58 -16.08 -16.99
CA MET A 1 -9.51 -14.60 -17.07
C MET A 1 -10.49 -13.89 -16.13
N ARG A 2 -11.74 -14.36 -15.94
CA ARG A 2 -12.75 -13.75 -15.05
C ARG A 2 -12.31 -13.53 -13.59
N LYS A 3 -11.53 -14.47 -13.00
CA LYS A 3 -11.05 -14.36 -11.61
C LYS A 3 -10.06 -13.19 -11.40
N LYS A 4 -9.17 -12.94 -12.37
CA LYS A 4 -8.19 -11.84 -12.29
C LYS A 4 -8.88 -10.48 -12.36
N LEU A 5 -9.87 -10.33 -13.25
CA LEU A 5 -10.63 -9.09 -13.38
C LEU A 5 -11.45 -8.75 -12.13
N ARG A 6 -12.08 -9.75 -11.50
CA ARG A 6 -12.80 -9.56 -10.22
C ARG A 6 -11.88 -9.08 -9.11
N SER A 7 -10.69 -9.68 -9.01
CA SER A 7 -9.65 -9.28 -8.06
C SER A 7 -9.19 -7.83 -8.29
N ALA A 8 -9.01 -7.45 -9.55
CA ALA A 8 -8.58 -6.12 -9.94
C ALA A 8 -9.60 -5.04 -9.52
N LEU A 9 -10.88 -5.29 -9.80
CA LEU A 9 -11.98 -4.39 -9.43
C LEU A 9 -12.14 -4.29 -7.91
N ALA A 10 -12.05 -5.40 -7.19
CA ALA A 10 -12.09 -5.40 -5.74
C ALA A 10 -10.93 -4.61 -5.12
N ALA A 11 -9.71 -4.73 -5.69
CA ALA A 11 -8.55 -3.97 -5.25
C ALA A 11 -8.72 -2.46 -5.50
N ALA A 12 -9.22 -2.07 -6.67
CA ALA A 12 -9.48 -0.68 -7.00
C ALA A 12 -10.55 -0.07 -6.07
N LEU A 13 -11.64 -0.79 -5.82
CA LEU A 13 -12.70 -0.37 -4.89
C LEU A 13 -12.17 -0.27 -3.45
N ALA A 14 -11.40 -1.25 -2.99
CA ALA A 14 -10.81 -1.22 -1.66
C ALA A 14 -9.87 -0.01 -1.48
N PHE A 15 -9.07 0.28 -2.51
CA PHE A 15 -8.18 1.44 -2.51
C PHE A 15 -8.96 2.76 -2.52
N ALA A 16 -10.01 2.86 -3.35
CA ALA A 16 -10.88 4.05 -3.33
C ALA A 16 -11.52 4.23 -1.95
N SER A 17 -12.04 3.16 -1.33
CA SER A 17 -12.63 3.23 0.00
C SER A 17 -11.63 3.66 1.08
N ILE A 18 -10.39 3.15 1.04
CA ILE A 18 -9.39 3.52 2.06
C ILE A 18 -9.01 4.99 1.98
N SER A 19 -9.01 5.59 0.78
CA SER A 19 -8.71 7.02 0.61
C SER A 19 -9.67 7.94 1.37
N TYR A 20 -10.94 7.53 1.53
CA TYR A 20 -11.94 8.30 2.27
C TYR A 20 -11.93 8.02 3.77
N ILE A 21 -11.42 6.85 4.19
CA ILE A 21 -11.43 6.41 5.59
C ILE A 21 -10.18 6.89 6.32
N TYR A 22 -9.02 6.84 5.65
CA TYR A 22 -7.73 7.13 6.28
C TYR A 22 -7.13 8.43 5.74
N PRO A 23 -6.93 9.46 6.58
CA PRO A 23 -6.46 10.77 6.14
C PRO A 23 -5.01 10.77 5.64
N GLY A 24 -4.26 9.68 5.86
CA GLY A 24 -2.88 9.57 5.39
C GLY A 24 -2.72 9.28 3.89
N PHE A 25 -3.81 9.05 3.14
CA PHE A 25 -3.75 9.03 1.68
C PHE A 25 -4.18 10.39 1.15
N ILE A 26 -3.23 11.16 0.62
CA ILE A 26 -3.44 12.53 0.14
C ILE A 26 -3.49 12.50 -1.38
N PHE A 27 -4.56 13.06 -1.93
CA PHE A 27 -4.75 13.20 -3.37
C PHE A 27 -5.03 14.65 -3.72
N GLU A 28 -4.33 15.20 -4.72
CA GLU A 28 -4.54 16.57 -5.18
C GLU A 28 -5.89 16.71 -5.91
N ASP A 29 -6.29 15.70 -6.67
CA ASP A 29 -7.50 15.71 -7.46
C ASP A 29 -8.08 14.30 -7.70
N THR A 30 -9.32 14.26 -8.23
CA THR A 30 -10.00 12.99 -8.53
C THR A 30 -9.27 12.16 -9.59
N SER A 31 -8.50 12.80 -10.50
CA SER A 31 -7.75 12.05 -11.50
C SER A 31 -6.57 11.30 -10.89
N ALA A 32 -5.82 11.90 -9.96
CA ALA A 32 -4.77 11.21 -9.20
C ALA A 32 -5.31 9.97 -8.46
N LEU A 33 -6.50 10.06 -7.85
CA LEU A 33 -7.15 8.92 -7.19
C LEU A 33 -7.41 7.77 -8.17
N ILE A 34 -7.96 8.07 -9.35
CA ILE A 34 -8.26 7.07 -10.38
C ILE A 34 -6.98 6.42 -10.89
N TYR A 35 -5.95 7.22 -11.21
CA TYR A 35 -4.67 6.71 -11.68
C TYR A 35 -3.97 5.84 -10.63
N ALA A 36 -3.98 6.26 -9.37
CA ALA A 36 -3.44 5.48 -8.25
C ALA A 36 -4.20 4.15 -8.06
N ALA A 37 -5.53 4.16 -8.12
CA ALA A 37 -6.35 2.96 -8.00
C ALA A 37 -6.08 1.95 -9.13
N VAL A 38 -5.92 2.44 -10.37
CA VAL A 38 -5.57 1.61 -11.53
C VAL A 38 -4.16 1.04 -11.39
N ALA A 39 -3.18 1.86 -11.01
CA ALA A 39 -1.81 1.45 -10.78
C ALA A 39 -1.71 0.40 -9.65
N PHE A 40 -2.43 0.61 -8.56
CA PHE A 40 -2.52 -0.35 -7.45
C PHE A 40 -3.16 -1.67 -7.86
N SER A 41 -4.21 -1.63 -8.67
CA SER A 41 -4.83 -2.82 -9.24
C SER A 41 -3.86 -3.59 -10.13
N PHE A 42 -3.11 -2.90 -10.99
CA PHE A 42 -2.06 -3.49 -11.83
C PHE A 42 -0.94 -4.12 -10.97
N PHE A 43 -0.47 -3.40 -9.95
CA PHE A 43 0.51 -3.89 -9.00
C PHE A 43 0.04 -5.20 -8.35
N CYS A 44 -1.21 -5.26 -7.89
CA CYS A 44 -1.79 -6.45 -7.27
C CYS A 44 -1.89 -7.65 -8.24
N LEU A 45 -2.08 -7.40 -9.54
CA LEU A 45 -2.22 -8.45 -10.55
C LEU A 45 -0.89 -9.03 -11.03
N PHE A 46 0.11 -8.18 -11.23
CA PHE A 46 1.35 -8.56 -11.90
C PHE A 46 2.56 -8.56 -10.97
N ILE A 47 2.73 -7.49 -10.19
CA ILE A 47 3.94 -7.31 -9.38
C ILE A 47 3.84 -8.06 -8.06
N LYS A 48 2.69 -8.05 -7.40
CA LYS A 48 2.47 -8.75 -6.13
C LYS A 48 2.74 -10.26 -6.19
N PRO A 49 2.32 -11.02 -7.22
CA PRO A 49 2.69 -12.42 -7.35
C PRO A 49 4.21 -12.64 -7.47
N LEU A 50 4.89 -11.79 -8.23
CA LEU A 50 6.34 -11.87 -8.41
C LEU A 50 7.08 -11.57 -7.10
N LEU A 51 6.70 -10.47 -6.44
CA LEU A 51 7.19 -10.11 -5.10
C LEU A 51 6.97 -11.25 -4.11
N LYS A 52 5.83 -11.94 -4.14
CA LYS A 52 5.55 -13.05 -3.22
C LYS A 52 6.50 -14.23 -3.42
N ILE A 53 6.85 -14.55 -4.67
CA ILE A 53 7.80 -15.62 -4.97
C ILE A 53 9.21 -15.21 -4.49
N LEU A 54 9.64 -13.99 -4.82
CA LEU A 54 10.97 -13.48 -4.45
C LEU A 54 11.13 -13.29 -2.94
N SER A 55 10.06 -12.85 -2.26
CA SER A 55 10.04 -12.62 -0.81
C SER A 55 9.89 -13.89 0.00
N LEU A 56 9.50 -15.03 -0.59
CA LEU A 56 9.26 -16.28 0.12
C LEU A 56 10.40 -16.72 1.06
N PRO A 57 11.69 -16.78 0.65
CA PRO A 57 12.77 -17.20 1.55
C PRO A 57 12.96 -16.22 2.72
N ILE A 58 12.92 -14.92 2.45
CA ILE A 58 13.07 -13.88 3.49
C ILE A 58 11.86 -13.88 4.42
N ASN A 59 10.67 -14.09 3.89
CA ASN A 59 9.44 -14.27 4.66
C ASN A 59 9.52 -15.47 5.58
N LEU A 60 10.16 -16.56 5.16
CA LEU A 60 10.32 -17.73 6.01
C LEU A 60 11.22 -17.41 7.22
N VAL A 61 12.32 -16.68 6.98
CA VAL A 61 13.26 -16.25 8.03
C VAL A 61 12.64 -15.20 8.97
N THR A 62 11.84 -14.28 8.43
CA THR A 62 11.21 -13.18 9.17
C THR A 62 9.82 -13.51 9.68
N PHE A 63 9.40 -14.78 9.62
CA PHE A 63 8.06 -15.23 10.00
C PHE A 63 6.91 -14.43 9.35
N GLY A 64 7.11 -14.01 8.11
CA GLY A 64 6.13 -13.26 7.32
C GLY A 64 6.17 -11.74 7.51
N LEU A 65 7.02 -11.21 8.41
CA LEU A 65 7.14 -9.76 8.62
C LEU A 65 7.58 -9.02 7.35
N PHE A 66 8.46 -9.63 6.55
CA PHE A 66 8.91 -9.02 5.31
C PHE A 66 7.79 -8.85 4.27
N SER A 67 6.71 -9.62 4.35
CA SER A 67 5.54 -9.46 3.46
C SER A 67 4.85 -8.13 3.72
N PHE A 68 4.79 -7.69 4.99
CA PHE A 68 4.25 -6.39 5.34
C PHE A 68 5.08 -5.28 4.70
N LEU A 69 6.41 -5.31 4.86
CA LEU A 69 7.33 -4.37 4.23
C LEU A 69 7.20 -4.36 2.70
N ALA A 70 7.15 -5.54 2.06
CA ALA A 70 7.03 -5.64 0.61
C ALA A 70 5.71 -5.07 0.07
N ASN A 71 4.59 -5.26 0.78
CA ASN A 71 3.31 -4.69 0.37
C ASN A 71 3.29 -3.16 0.58
N MET A 72 3.85 -2.66 1.70
CA MET A 72 4.01 -1.22 1.96
C MET A 72 4.91 -0.56 0.92
N ALA A 73 6.04 -1.19 0.60
CA ALA A 73 6.95 -0.72 -0.45
C ALA A 73 6.25 -0.66 -1.82
N GLY A 74 5.42 -1.66 -2.14
CA GLY A 74 4.60 -1.64 -3.35
C GLY A 74 3.64 -0.45 -3.43
N LEU A 75 3.00 -0.12 -2.32
CA LEU A 75 2.12 1.04 -2.20
C LEU A 75 2.90 2.36 -2.35
N TYR A 76 4.06 2.45 -1.70
CA TYR A 76 4.93 3.62 -1.77
C TYR A 76 5.51 3.82 -3.19
N LEU A 77 5.82 2.74 -3.90
CA LEU A 77 6.22 2.81 -5.31
C LEU A 77 5.14 3.44 -6.19
N ILE A 78 3.86 3.18 -5.90
CA ILE A 78 2.76 3.80 -6.64
C ILE A 78 2.67 5.29 -6.33
N ALA A 79 2.81 5.67 -5.06
CA ALA A 79 2.88 7.09 -4.67
C ALA A 79 4.02 7.83 -5.35
N LEU A 80 5.16 7.18 -5.56
CA LEU A 80 6.29 7.77 -6.28
C LEU A 80 6.02 7.98 -7.78
N ILE A 81 5.22 7.10 -8.40
CA ILE A 81 4.98 7.11 -9.85
C ILE A 81 3.80 8.02 -10.23
N ILE A 82 2.79 8.13 -9.36
CA ILE A 82 1.57 8.87 -9.64
C ILE A 82 1.68 10.29 -9.07
N PRO A 83 1.82 11.33 -9.91
CA PRO A 83 1.83 12.70 -9.44
C PRO A 83 0.49 13.04 -8.78
N GLY A 84 0.55 13.82 -7.70
CA GLY A 84 -0.64 14.19 -6.92
C GLY A 84 -1.19 13.06 -6.03
N PHE A 85 -0.46 11.95 -5.84
CA PHE A 85 -0.74 10.96 -4.81
C PHE A 85 0.41 10.88 -3.80
N GLU A 86 0.14 11.25 -2.55
CA GLU A 86 1.11 11.19 -1.46
C GLU A 86 0.59 10.32 -0.30
N ILE A 87 1.53 9.72 0.43
CA ILE A 87 1.23 8.92 1.62
C ILE A 87 1.90 9.61 2.81
N ALA A 88 1.10 10.08 3.76
CA ALA A 88 1.59 10.67 4.98
C ALA A 88 2.41 9.64 5.79
N PRO A 89 3.51 10.06 6.44
CA PRO A 89 4.27 9.18 7.31
C PRO A 89 3.37 8.67 8.45
N PHE A 90 3.57 7.42 8.84
CA PHE A 90 2.79 6.80 9.90
C PHE A 90 3.20 7.34 11.27
N GLU A 91 2.28 8.00 11.97
CA GLU A 91 2.48 8.48 13.34
C GLU A 91 2.15 7.37 14.35
N LEU A 92 3.18 6.79 14.96
CA LEU A 92 3.04 5.77 15.99
C LEU A 92 2.71 6.42 17.35
N HIS A 93 1.44 6.73 17.58
CA HIS A 93 0.94 7.37 18.82
C HIS A 93 1.07 6.52 20.11
N GLY A 94 1.77 5.38 20.06
CA GLY A 94 1.85 4.39 21.15
C GLY A 94 3.24 4.21 21.77
N ILE A 95 4.26 4.95 21.35
CA ILE A 95 5.61 4.84 21.97
C ILE A 95 5.66 5.62 23.29
N GLY A 96 4.90 6.71 23.40
CA GLY A 96 4.86 7.56 24.59
C GLY A 96 4.32 6.88 25.85
N ILE A 97 3.45 5.87 25.73
CA ILE A 97 2.94 5.09 26.88
C ILE A 97 4.01 4.22 27.56
N LEU A 98 5.16 3.99 26.91
CA LEU A 98 6.33 3.35 27.51
C LEU A 98 7.32 4.36 28.12
N GLY A 99 6.98 5.66 28.15
CA GLY A 99 7.86 6.73 28.60
C GLY A 99 8.98 7.10 27.61
N LEU A 100 8.94 6.53 26.40
CA LEU A 100 9.87 6.83 25.31
C LEU A 100 9.18 7.80 24.34
N ASP A 101 9.17 9.08 24.71
CA ASP A 101 8.62 10.15 23.89
C ASP A 101 9.67 10.58 22.85
N ILE A 102 9.80 9.80 21.77
CA ILE A 102 10.87 9.97 20.76
C ILE A 102 10.44 10.91 19.61
N TYR A 103 9.17 11.31 19.51
CA TYR A 103 8.70 12.14 18.40
C TYR A 103 7.74 13.23 18.88
N ARG A 104 8.29 14.44 19.05
CA ARG A 104 7.58 15.72 18.97
C ARG A 104 8.05 16.45 17.72
#